data_AF-A0AAE7DBK5-F1
#
_entry.id   AF-A0AAE7DBK5-F1
#
_cell.length_a   1.000
_cell.length_b   1.000
_cell.length_c   1.000
_cell.angle_alpha   90.00
_cell.angle_beta   90.00
_cell.angle_gamma   90.00
#
_symmetry.space_group_name_H-M   'P 1'
#
loop_
_entity.id
_entity.type
_entity.pdbx_description
1 polymer ?
#
loop_
_entity_poly.entity_id
_entity_poly.type
_entity_poly.pdbx_seq_one_letter_code
_entity_poly.pdbx_strand_id
1 'polypeptide(L)'
;MYDALFNEYGIPDSPETFRTDDEPPADERFALPPYELKSFNQIYYGPPGTGKTYIVRNNFCLEEEIRESNQTPIKIDTTRDFWHLAPGAGARLWETLKNGEVLGYEWLEKSWGDLSHLTPEKIKEAGWGNFQLISHFSKVKKGDYICVISGKKLLGITEVLADYNYEEAIKSDLPFQTVPIKWLKQFDPPAYLNSTQTKTFVRLNDGTRWATLLTILRENGFYFSDEESKENKTAIPKNFSFITFHQSFSYEDFIEGIKPILSESENDDTENLQYEIVPGVFYNACEKAAQLAGYRNLQDCLSESKQHRQKRFSNATQEYYLIIDEINRGNVAAIFGELITLIEDDKRLGTNAEIIVTLPYSKNLFGVPANLRIVGTMNTADRSIEALDTALRRRFSFEEIAPDPDSLETAIEGLNVNLRELLRTINERLEKLLSRDHTIGHAFLIKVTNPKELKQVFCNKIIPLLQEYFYNDYAKIGLTIGRSFLDVKLNKTVFMPIDHFDASDLEDKPVYSIRKLDDIEEPEFLTMIRSIYE
;
A
#
# COMPACT_ATOMS: atom_id res chain seq x y z
N MET A 1 -37.16 -51.40 -12.35
CA MET A 1 -37.68 -50.11 -12.84
C MET A 1 -36.80 -48.98 -12.31
N TYR A 2 -35.51 -49.04 -12.67
CA TYR A 2 -34.48 -48.05 -12.33
C TYR A 2 -33.30 -48.27 -13.29
N ASP A 3 -33.54 -48.19 -14.60
CA ASP A 3 -32.51 -48.33 -15.66
C ASP A 3 -32.96 -47.68 -16.98
N ALA A 4 -33.39 -46.41 -16.93
CA ALA A 4 -33.58 -45.62 -18.14
C ALA A 4 -33.57 -44.13 -17.76
N LEU A 5 -32.41 -43.48 -17.86
CA LEU A 5 -32.22 -42.02 -18.14
C LEU A 5 -30.73 -41.59 -18.03
N PHE A 6 -29.77 -42.43 -18.45
CA PHE A 6 -28.34 -42.06 -18.50
C PHE A 6 -27.69 -42.35 -19.87
N ASN A 7 -28.42 -42.07 -20.95
CA ASN A 7 -27.89 -42.16 -22.32
C ASN A 7 -28.32 -40.92 -23.13
N GLU A 8 -27.64 -39.79 -22.96
CA GLU A 8 -27.72 -38.72 -23.96
C GLU A 8 -26.44 -37.89 -24.19
N TYR A 9 -25.29 -38.17 -23.58
CA TYR A 9 -24.03 -37.56 -24.04
C TYR A 9 -22.88 -38.56 -23.94
N GLY A 10 -22.45 -39.05 -25.11
CA GLY A 10 -21.50 -40.14 -25.29
C GLY A 10 -20.08 -39.82 -24.82
N ILE A 11 -19.51 -40.74 -24.05
CA ILE A 11 -18.09 -40.83 -23.73
C ILE A 11 -17.61 -42.17 -24.31
N PRO A 12 -16.57 -42.22 -25.17
CA PRO A 12 -16.04 -43.48 -25.67
C PRO A 12 -15.24 -44.22 -24.59
N ASP A 13 -15.41 -45.54 -24.56
CA ASP A 13 -14.71 -46.50 -23.70
C ASP A 13 -13.25 -46.76 -24.12
N SER A 14 -12.37 -46.83 -23.10
CA SER A 14 -11.10 -47.59 -23.03
C SER A 14 -9.78 -46.94 -23.50
N PRO A 15 -8.61 -47.38 -22.95
CA PRO A 15 -7.44 -46.54 -22.72
C PRO A 15 -6.29 -46.81 -23.71
N GLU A 16 -5.78 -45.77 -24.36
CA GLU A 16 -4.50 -45.82 -25.06
C GLU A 16 -3.41 -45.09 -24.27
N THR A 17 -2.36 -45.85 -24.00
CA THR A 17 -1.11 -45.45 -23.35
C THR A 17 -0.35 -44.41 -24.17
N PHE A 18 -0.10 -43.24 -23.59
CA PHE A 18 1.08 -42.43 -23.91
C PHE A 18 1.79 -42.08 -22.60
N ARG A 19 2.93 -42.76 -22.38
CA ARG A 19 4.01 -42.22 -21.56
C ARG A 19 4.63 -41.07 -22.35
N THR A 20 4.70 -39.90 -21.74
CA THR A 20 5.65 -38.86 -22.11
C THR A 20 6.44 -38.52 -20.86
N ASP A 21 7.73 -38.82 -20.94
CA ASP A 21 8.76 -38.34 -20.02
C ASP A 21 8.77 -36.81 -20.08
N ASP A 22 8.30 -36.15 -19.04
CA ASP A 22 8.54 -34.73 -18.70
C ASP A 22 8.01 -34.49 -17.27
N GLU A 23 8.73 -35.00 -16.26
CA GLU A 23 8.60 -34.45 -14.91
C GLU A 23 9.38 -33.13 -14.84
N PRO A 24 8.74 -31.99 -14.52
CA PRO A 24 9.46 -30.74 -14.36
C PRO A 24 10.33 -30.80 -13.10
N PRO A 25 11.44 -30.02 -13.04
CA PRO A 25 12.34 -30.02 -11.90
C PRO A 25 11.62 -29.61 -10.61
N ALA A 26 12.10 -30.14 -9.48
CA ALA A 26 11.46 -30.04 -8.17
C ALA A 26 11.41 -28.63 -7.51
N ASP A 27 11.62 -27.54 -8.25
CA ASP A 27 11.69 -26.16 -7.75
C ASP A 27 10.48 -25.26 -8.09
N GLU A 28 9.42 -25.80 -8.73
CA GLU A 28 8.18 -25.03 -9.03
C GLU A 28 7.01 -25.29 -8.07
N ARG A 29 7.28 -25.78 -6.85
CA ARG A 29 6.25 -25.77 -5.79
C ARG A 29 6.39 -24.45 -5.04
N PHE A 30 5.57 -23.44 -5.40
CA PHE A 30 5.13 -22.26 -4.61
C PHE A 30 4.76 -21.03 -5.47
N ALA A 31 4.46 -21.20 -6.77
CA ALA A 31 3.73 -20.17 -7.50
C ALA A 31 2.22 -20.36 -7.28
N LEU A 32 1.63 -19.62 -6.32
CA LEU A 32 0.17 -19.46 -6.27
C LEU A 32 -0.29 -18.85 -7.61
N PRO A 33 -1.36 -19.36 -8.24
CA PRO A 33 -1.85 -18.81 -9.51
C PRO A 33 -2.22 -17.32 -9.35
N PRO A 34 -2.05 -16.49 -10.39
CA PRO A 34 -2.40 -15.09 -10.33
C PRO A 34 -3.88 -14.95 -9.97
N TYR A 35 -4.14 -14.23 -8.87
CA TYR A 35 -5.47 -14.06 -8.31
C TYR A 35 -6.27 -13.09 -9.18
N GLU A 36 -7.05 -13.60 -10.14
CA GLU A 36 -7.99 -12.77 -10.89
C GLU A 36 -9.13 -12.32 -9.97
N LEU A 37 -9.17 -11.02 -9.66
CA LEU A 37 -10.31 -10.38 -9.01
C LEU A 37 -11.57 -10.59 -9.88
N LYS A 38 -12.49 -11.44 -9.40
CA LYS A 38 -13.77 -11.73 -10.08
C LYS A 38 -14.76 -10.54 -10.04
N SER A 39 -14.47 -9.48 -9.30
CA SER A 39 -15.35 -8.29 -9.12
C SER A 39 -14.53 -7.01 -8.83
N PHE A 40 -15.15 -5.83 -8.91
CA PHE A 40 -14.48 -4.57 -8.52
C PHE A 40 -14.33 -4.39 -7.00
N ASN A 41 -15.12 -5.13 -6.23
CA ASN A 41 -15.20 -5.04 -4.78
C ASN A 41 -15.16 -6.42 -4.16
N GLN A 42 -14.08 -6.74 -3.44
CA GLN A 42 -13.89 -8.07 -2.87
C GLN A 42 -13.66 -8.00 -1.36
N ILE A 43 -14.25 -8.93 -0.60
CA ILE A 43 -13.98 -9.11 0.82
C ILE A 43 -13.45 -10.52 1.05
N TYR A 44 -12.24 -10.61 1.60
CA TYR A 44 -11.64 -11.83 2.11
C TYR A 44 -12.06 -12.03 3.56
N TYR A 45 -12.77 -13.11 3.84
CA TYR A 45 -13.29 -13.36 5.18
C TYR A 45 -12.88 -14.72 5.71
N GLY A 46 -12.87 -14.85 7.04
CA GLY A 46 -12.65 -16.14 7.68
C GLY A 46 -12.17 -16.04 9.12
N PRO A 47 -11.89 -17.19 9.73
CA PRO A 47 -11.47 -17.27 11.13
C PRO A 47 -10.12 -16.56 11.41
N PRO A 48 -9.79 -16.28 12.68
CA PRO A 48 -8.53 -15.62 13.01
C PRO A 48 -7.31 -16.47 12.64
N GLY A 49 -6.23 -15.80 12.23
CA GLY A 49 -4.98 -16.47 11.89
C GLY A 49 -4.96 -17.21 10.56
N THR A 50 -5.92 -17.01 9.67
CA THR A 50 -5.92 -17.62 8.32
C THR A 50 -5.07 -16.86 7.29
N GLY A 51 -4.39 -15.78 7.70
CA GLY A 51 -3.47 -15.05 6.83
C GLY A 51 -4.12 -14.06 5.85
N LYS A 52 -5.41 -13.73 6.00
CA LYS A 52 -6.16 -12.82 5.10
C LYS A 52 -5.41 -11.52 4.76
N THR A 53 -5.00 -10.76 5.76
CA THR A 53 -4.27 -9.50 5.57
C THR A 53 -2.93 -9.72 4.88
N TYR A 54 -2.26 -10.84 5.14
CA TYR A 54 -1.01 -11.20 4.45
C TYR A 54 -1.26 -11.50 2.97
N ILE A 55 -2.28 -12.31 2.65
CA ILE A 55 -2.68 -12.63 1.26
C ILE A 55 -3.01 -11.36 0.50
N VAL A 56 -3.85 -10.49 1.06
CA VAL A 56 -4.22 -9.21 0.43
C VAL A 56 -3.00 -8.33 0.21
N ARG A 57 -2.10 -8.24 1.19
CA ARG A 57 -0.87 -7.46 1.03
C ARG A 57 0.06 -8.06 -0.02
N ASN A 58 0.20 -9.37 -0.09
CA ASN A 58 1.08 -10.00 -1.06
C ASN A 58 0.53 -9.86 -2.49
N ASN A 59 -0.77 -10.11 -2.66
CA ASN A 59 -1.41 -10.08 -3.97
C ASN A 59 -1.59 -8.64 -4.50
N PHE A 60 -1.88 -7.68 -3.62
CA PHE A 60 -2.30 -6.32 -4.04
C PHE A 60 -1.38 -5.19 -3.56
N CYS A 61 -0.48 -5.41 -2.58
CA CYS A 61 0.47 -4.39 -2.10
C CYS A 61 1.94 -4.61 -2.50
N LEU A 62 2.34 -5.83 -2.87
CA LEU A 62 3.75 -6.19 -3.13
C LEU A 62 4.01 -6.54 -4.60
N GLU A 63 5.25 -6.31 -5.05
CA GLU A 63 5.73 -6.33 -6.44
C GLU A 63 5.51 -7.65 -7.21
N GLU A 64 5.35 -7.55 -8.53
CA GLU A 64 5.87 -8.57 -9.45
C GLU A 64 7.39 -8.37 -9.55
N GLU A 65 8.18 -9.40 -9.28
CA GLU A 65 9.60 -9.41 -9.62
C GLU A 65 9.78 -9.36 -11.14
N ILE A 66 10.66 -8.45 -11.57
CA ILE A 66 11.33 -8.38 -12.90
C ILE A 66 10.38 -8.18 -14.09
N ARG A 67 10.20 -6.92 -14.49
CA ARG A 67 10.24 -6.59 -15.92
C ARG A 67 11.59 -5.95 -16.18
N GLU A 68 12.41 -6.61 -16.99
CA GLU A 68 13.61 -6.02 -17.59
C GLU A 68 13.20 -4.75 -18.33
N SER A 69 13.27 -3.61 -17.65
CA SER A 69 13.31 -2.32 -18.32
C SER A 69 14.74 -2.21 -18.84
N ASN A 70 14.91 -2.28 -20.15
CA ASN A 70 16.19 -2.11 -20.87
C ASN A 70 16.87 -0.74 -20.68
N GLN A 71 16.51 0.04 -19.64
CA GLN A 71 17.18 1.28 -19.30
C GLN A 71 18.13 1.04 -18.13
N THR A 72 19.42 1.05 -18.45
CA THR A 72 20.49 1.13 -17.44
C THR A 72 20.22 2.29 -16.49
N PRO A 73 20.26 2.07 -15.17
CA PRO A 73 20.00 3.12 -14.19
C PRO A 73 20.98 4.29 -14.36
N ILE A 74 20.46 5.52 -14.38
CA ILE A 74 21.32 6.71 -14.53
C ILE A 74 21.87 7.06 -13.15
N LYS A 75 23.17 6.85 -12.94
CA LYS A 75 23.85 7.22 -11.69
C LYS A 75 24.20 8.71 -11.68
N ILE A 76 23.90 9.37 -10.57
CA ILE A 76 24.14 10.78 -10.30
C ILE A 76 25.00 10.90 -9.04
N ASP A 77 25.98 11.79 -9.09
CA ASP A 77 26.87 12.07 -7.96
C ASP A 77 26.31 13.22 -7.09
N THR A 78 25.83 12.90 -5.89
CA THR A 78 25.23 13.88 -4.95
C THR A 78 26.25 14.82 -4.32
N THR A 79 27.55 14.53 -4.44
CA THR A 79 28.60 15.42 -3.94
C THR A 79 28.86 16.62 -4.86
N ARG A 80 28.29 16.59 -6.07
CA ARG A 80 28.41 17.64 -7.10
C ARG A 80 27.28 18.66 -7.02
N ASP A 81 27.46 19.79 -7.71
CA ASP A 81 26.53 20.90 -7.64
C ASP A 81 25.34 20.73 -8.58
N PHE A 82 24.15 21.04 -8.06
CA PHE A 82 22.90 21.06 -8.81
C PHE A 82 22.45 22.50 -9.01
N TRP A 83 22.23 22.89 -10.26
CA TRP A 83 21.82 24.23 -10.64
C TRP A 83 20.37 24.26 -11.09
N HIS A 84 19.55 25.14 -10.49
CA HIS A 84 18.18 25.37 -10.94
C HIS A 84 18.15 26.32 -12.15
N LEU A 85 17.95 25.82 -13.37
CA LEU A 85 17.73 26.67 -14.53
C LEU A 85 16.23 26.87 -14.78
N ALA A 86 15.75 28.11 -14.72
CA ALA A 86 14.34 28.42 -14.98
C ALA A 86 14.14 29.00 -16.38
N PRO A 87 13.70 28.21 -17.37
CA PRO A 87 13.38 28.73 -18.68
C PRO A 87 12.00 29.42 -18.65
N GLY A 88 11.91 30.58 -19.29
CA GLY A 88 10.62 31.13 -19.67
C GLY A 88 10.02 30.24 -20.75
N ALA A 89 8.81 29.71 -20.52
CA ALA A 89 8.13 28.81 -21.47
C ALA A 89 7.83 29.44 -22.86
N GLY A 90 8.10 30.74 -23.04
CA GLY A 90 8.01 31.46 -24.33
C GLY A 90 9.33 32.12 -24.76
N ALA A 91 10.47 31.70 -24.20
CA ALA A 91 11.77 32.28 -24.55
C ALA A 91 12.13 31.98 -26.01
N ARG A 92 12.66 32.98 -26.72
CA ARG A 92 12.89 32.98 -28.19
C ARG A 92 13.70 31.79 -28.71
N LEU A 93 14.51 31.14 -27.85
CA LEU A 93 15.45 30.09 -28.24
C LEU A 93 15.29 28.79 -27.40
N TRP A 94 14.17 28.65 -26.68
CA TRP A 94 13.93 27.48 -25.82
C TRP A 94 13.94 26.15 -26.60
N GLU A 95 13.22 26.04 -27.72
CA GLU A 95 13.20 24.80 -28.52
C GLU A 95 14.56 24.49 -29.16
N THR A 96 15.34 25.52 -29.51
CA THR A 96 16.71 25.36 -30.03
C THR A 96 17.64 24.81 -28.94
N LEU A 97 17.52 25.28 -27.70
CA LEU A 97 18.34 24.82 -26.56
C LEU A 97 17.88 23.46 -26.03
N LYS A 98 16.58 23.18 -26.02
CA LYS A 98 16.01 21.89 -25.62
C LYS A 98 16.51 20.74 -26.48
N ASN A 99 16.67 20.98 -27.78
CA ASN A 99 17.17 19.98 -28.73
C ASN A 99 18.69 20.09 -28.96
N GLY A 100 19.37 21.04 -28.30
CA GLY A 100 20.79 21.31 -28.46
C GLY A 100 21.66 20.67 -27.38
N GLU A 101 22.98 20.73 -27.62
CA GLU A 101 24.03 20.24 -26.70
C GLU A 101 24.62 21.34 -25.82
N VAL A 102 23.97 22.51 -25.77
CA VAL A 102 24.41 23.67 -25.00
C VAL A 102 23.26 24.28 -24.23
N LEU A 103 23.53 24.78 -23.02
CA LEU A 103 22.60 25.62 -22.26
C LEU A 103 23.21 27.01 -22.06
N GLY A 104 22.37 28.03 -22.10
CA GLY A 104 22.76 29.41 -21.87
C GLY A 104 21.70 30.17 -21.08
N TYR A 105 22.11 31.30 -20.53
CA TYR A 105 21.26 32.19 -19.76
C TYR A 105 21.15 33.56 -20.47
N GLU A 106 19.91 34.05 -20.68
CA GLU A 106 19.58 35.34 -21.31
C GLU A 106 19.76 36.48 -20.28
N TRP A 107 20.31 37.68 -20.48
CA TRP A 107 20.68 38.53 -21.62
C TRP A 107 22.08 39.11 -21.36
N LEU A 108 23.12 38.48 -21.89
CA LEU A 108 24.45 39.08 -21.90
C LEU A 108 24.85 39.22 -23.36
N GLU A 109 24.80 40.44 -23.88
CA GLU A 109 25.43 40.71 -25.17
C GLU A 109 26.87 40.19 -25.10
N LYS A 110 27.34 39.51 -26.17
CA LYS A 110 28.73 39.04 -26.28
C LYS A 110 29.78 40.15 -26.04
N SER A 111 29.37 41.41 -26.16
CA SER A 111 30.17 42.62 -25.99
C SER A 111 30.75 42.82 -24.58
N TRP A 112 30.23 42.14 -23.55
CA TRP A 112 30.60 42.40 -22.14
C TRP A 112 31.75 41.56 -21.57
N GLY A 113 32.36 40.68 -22.38
CA GLY A 113 33.58 39.97 -21.99
C GLY A 113 33.37 38.76 -21.06
N ASP A 114 34.48 38.24 -20.54
CA ASP A 114 34.51 37.06 -19.67
C ASP A 114 33.85 37.32 -18.30
N LEU A 115 32.78 36.56 -17.99
CA LEU A 115 32.02 36.70 -16.74
C LEU A 115 32.80 36.30 -15.50
N SER A 116 33.88 35.51 -15.66
CA SER A 116 34.75 35.12 -14.55
C SER A 116 35.45 36.33 -13.90
N HIS A 117 35.55 37.45 -14.63
CA HIS A 117 36.26 38.66 -14.24
C HIS A 117 35.32 39.87 -13.98
N LEU A 118 34.00 39.65 -13.88
CA LEU A 118 33.04 40.72 -13.61
C LEU A 118 33.05 41.15 -12.14
N THR A 119 33.06 42.48 -11.91
CA THR A 119 32.95 43.07 -10.57
C THR A 119 31.58 43.71 -10.36
N PRO A 120 31.11 43.84 -9.09
CA PRO A 120 29.84 44.49 -8.77
C PRO A 120 29.70 45.91 -9.34
N GLU A 121 30.80 46.65 -9.42
CA GLU A 121 30.85 48.04 -9.91
C GLU A 121 30.56 48.12 -11.42
N LYS A 122 31.20 47.25 -12.22
CA LYS A 122 30.98 47.17 -13.68
C LYS A 122 29.54 46.77 -14.02
N ILE A 123 28.94 45.91 -13.21
CA ILE A 123 27.55 45.43 -13.39
C ILE A 123 26.53 46.54 -13.07
N LYS A 124 26.85 47.41 -12.10
CA LYS A 124 26.04 48.58 -11.74
C LYS A 124 26.11 49.68 -12.81
N GLU A 125 27.29 49.90 -13.40
CA GLU A 125 27.48 50.81 -14.55
C GLU A 125 26.75 50.32 -15.82
N ALA A 126 26.62 49.00 -16.00
CA ALA A 126 25.93 48.37 -17.12
C ALA A 126 24.40 48.36 -17.03
N GLY A 127 23.82 48.76 -15.89
CA GLY A 127 22.36 48.82 -15.69
C GLY A 127 21.67 47.46 -15.50
N TRP A 128 22.39 46.42 -15.06
CA TRP A 128 21.82 45.07 -14.93
C TRP A 128 21.17 44.83 -13.57
N GLY A 129 19.96 44.27 -13.58
CA GLY A 129 19.16 44.04 -12.37
C GLY A 129 19.55 42.82 -11.52
N ASN A 130 20.49 41.95 -11.94
CA ASN A 130 20.70 40.64 -11.30
C ASN A 130 22.16 40.15 -11.26
N PHE A 131 23.05 40.84 -10.53
CA PHE A 131 24.46 40.47 -10.28
C PHE A 131 24.65 39.00 -9.84
N GLN A 132 23.76 38.50 -8.99
CA GLN A 132 23.88 37.17 -8.38
C GLN A 132 23.80 36.03 -9.40
N LEU A 133 22.94 36.17 -10.41
CA LEU A 133 22.74 35.18 -11.48
C LEU A 133 23.99 35.03 -12.35
N ILE A 134 24.60 36.15 -12.73
CA ILE A 134 25.81 36.19 -13.55
C ILE A 134 26.98 35.56 -12.79
N SER A 135 27.11 35.89 -11.50
CA SER A 135 28.13 35.29 -10.63
C SER A 135 27.95 33.79 -10.40
N HIS A 136 26.72 33.28 -10.44
CA HIS A 136 26.45 31.86 -10.30
C HIS A 136 26.76 31.09 -11.59
N PHE A 137 26.40 31.64 -12.75
CA PHE A 137 26.67 30.99 -14.04
C PHE A 137 28.17 30.84 -14.32
N SER A 138 29.00 31.82 -13.95
CA SER A 138 30.47 31.72 -14.09
C SER A 138 31.12 30.68 -13.15
N LYS A 139 30.37 30.13 -12.19
CA LYS A 139 30.84 29.11 -11.24
C LYS A 139 30.49 27.69 -11.66
N VAL A 140 29.78 27.51 -12.77
CA VAL A 140 29.42 26.18 -13.31
C VAL A 140 30.68 25.44 -13.75
N LYS A 141 30.83 24.22 -13.25
CA LYS A 141 32.00 23.36 -13.53
C LYS A 141 31.60 22.10 -14.28
N LYS A 142 32.58 21.50 -14.93
CA LYS A 142 32.46 20.18 -15.55
C LYS A 142 31.99 19.15 -14.51
N GLY A 143 30.96 18.41 -14.87
CA GLY A 143 30.36 17.36 -14.04
C GLY A 143 29.22 17.84 -13.15
N ASP A 144 28.95 19.15 -13.08
CA ASP A 144 27.76 19.68 -12.40
C ASP A 144 26.47 19.25 -13.11
N TYR A 145 25.36 19.23 -12.38
CA TYR A 145 24.04 18.91 -12.91
C TYR A 145 23.19 20.18 -13.04
N ILE A 146 22.46 20.34 -14.14
CA ILE A 146 21.49 21.43 -14.31
C ILE A 146 20.09 20.81 -14.37
N CYS A 147 19.24 21.21 -13.41
CA CYS A 147 17.83 20.85 -13.36
C CYS A 147 17.01 21.97 -14.01
N VAL A 148 16.40 21.66 -15.16
CA VAL A 148 15.66 22.62 -15.96
C VAL A 148 14.20 22.64 -15.49
N ILE A 149 13.78 23.73 -14.85
CA ILE A 149 12.50 23.80 -14.13
C ILE A 149 11.73 25.07 -14.50
N SER A 150 10.53 24.95 -15.07
CA SER A 150 9.67 26.10 -15.37
C SER A 150 8.46 26.14 -14.43
N GLY A 151 8.38 27.17 -13.58
CA GLY A 151 7.38 27.22 -12.51
C GLY A 151 7.51 26.03 -11.57
N LYS A 152 6.44 25.22 -11.47
CA LYS A 152 6.40 23.97 -10.68
C LYS A 152 6.71 22.72 -11.50
N LYS A 153 7.33 22.83 -12.68
CA LYS A 153 7.54 21.69 -13.60
C LYS A 153 9.00 21.42 -13.86
N LEU A 154 9.50 20.23 -13.55
CA LEU A 154 10.81 19.73 -13.97
C LEU A 154 10.72 19.22 -15.41
N LEU A 155 11.45 19.88 -16.30
CA LEU A 155 11.47 19.63 -17.74
C LEU A 155 12.59 18.65 -18.13
N GLY A 156 13.68 18.63 -17.38
CA GLY A 156 14.77 17.68 -17.59
C GLY A 156 15.96 17.93 -16.70
N ILE A 157 16.93 17.03 -16.78
CA ILE A 157 18.21 17.10 -16.06
C ILE A 157 19.36 16.82 -17.02
N THR A 158 20.42 17.60 -16.88
CA THR A 158 21.59 17.58 -17.77
C THR A 158 22.88 17.54 -16.95
N GLU A 159 23.93 16.95 -17.51
CA GLU A 159 25.30 16.99 -16.99
C GLU A 159 26.13 18.00 -17.78
N VAL A 160 26.93 18.82 -17.11
CA VAL A 160 27.83 19.80 -17.72
C VAL A 160 29.12 19.12 -18.20
N LEU A 161 29.50 19.34 -19.47
CA LEU A 161 30.62 18.62 -20.10
C LEU A 161 31.97 19.34 -19.98
N ALA A 162 31.96 20.66 -19.76
CA ALA A 162 33.15 21.47 -19.59
C ALA A 162 32.88 22.63 -18.64
N ASP A 163 33.93 23.12 -17.99
CA ASP A 163 33.89 24.36 -17.22
C ASP A 163 33.43 25.50 -18.13
N TYR A 164 32.78 26.51 -17.55
CA TYR A 164 32.45 27.72 -18.30
C TYR A 164 33.74 28.33 -18.91
N ASN A 165 33.79 28.42 -20.24
CA ASN A 165 34.90 29.00 -20.98
C ASN A 165 34.39 30.07 -21.94
N TYR A 166 34.82 31.31 -21.70
CA TYR A 166 34.45 32.46 -22.51
C TYR A 166 34.91 32.36 -23.97
N GLU A 167 36.13 31.90 -24.23
CA GLU A 167 36.69 31.81 -25.59
C GLU A 167 35.96 30.79 -26.47
N GLU A 168 35.35 29.77 -25.87
CA GLU A 168 34.50 28.81 -26.56
C GLU A 168 33.07 29.33 -26.72
N ALA A 169 32.52 29.98 -25.69
CA ALA A 169 31.19 30.57 -25.73
C ALA A 169 31.05 31.64 -26.84
N ILE A 170 32.10 32.42 -27.13
CA ILE A 170 32.06 33.43 -28.21
C ILE A 170 32.09 32.83 -29.62
N LYS A 171 32.61 31.61 -29.78
CA LYS A 171 32.67 30.89 -31.08
C LYS A 171 31.32 30.32 -31.49
N SER A 172 30.37 30.19 -30.55
CA SER A 172 29.00 29.77 -30.81
C SER A 172 28.22 30.84 -31.60
N ASP A 173 27.37 30.44 -32.54
CA ASP A 173 26.50 31.39 -33.29
C ASP A 173 25.35 31.97 -32.44
N LEU A 174 25.22 31.54 -31.17
CA LEU A 174 24.18 32.01 -30.25
C LEU A 174 24.51 33.41 -29.69
N PRO A 175 23.51 34.30 -29.51
CA PRO A 175 23.73 35.69 -29.11
C PRO A 175 24.04 35.88 -27.60
N PHE A 176 24.25 34.80 -26.85
CA PHE A 176 24.52 34.78 -25.41
C PHE A 176 25.57 33.72 -25.09
N GLN A 177 26.06 33.72 -23.86
CA GLN A 177 27.10 32.81 -23.40
C GLN A 177 26.51 31.47 -22.95
N THR A 178 27.23 30.38 -23.22
CA THR A 178 26.73 29.01 -23.08
C THR A 178 27.73 28.08 -22.42
N VAL A 179 27.23 27.00 -21.83
CA VAL A 179 28.00 25.84 -21.37
C VAL A 179 27.58 24.59 -22.15
N PRO A 180 28.52 23.71 -22.54
CA PRO A 180 28.20 22.44 -23.17
C PRO A 180 27.62 21.46 -22.15
N ILE A 181 26.58 20.73 -22.56
CA ILE A 181 25.82 19.84 -21.71
C ILE A 181 25.49 18.53 -22.41
N LYS A 182 25.17 17.51 -21.61
CA LYS A 182 24.58 16.26 -22.04
C LYS A 182 23.25 16.06 -21.33
N TRP A 183 22.18 15.84 -22.09
CA TRP A 183 20.90 15.47 -21.52
C TRP A 183 20.98 14.08 -20.90
N LEU A 184 20.64 13.99 -19.61
CA LEU A 184 20.49 12.72 -18.92
C LEU A 184 19.05 12.19 -19.10
N LYS A 185 18.06 13.07 -18.93
CA LYS A 185 16.65 12.78 -19.22
C LYS A 185 15.86 14.06 -19.46
N GLN A 186 14.91 13.99 -20.40
CA GLN A 186 13.87 15.00 -20.61
C GLN A 186 12.52 14.37 -20.21
N PHE A 187 11.66 15.15 -19.55
CA PHE A 187 10.36 14.68 -19.07
C PHE A 187 9.24 15.15 -20.01
N ASP A 188 8.50 14.20 -20.58
CA ASP A 188 7.29 14.46 -21.37
C ASP A 188 6.18 13.46 -20.98
N PRO A 189 5.14 13.87 -20.22
CA PRO A 189 4.90 15.21 -19.68
C PRO A 189 5.88 15.61 -18.55
N PRO A 190 6.05 16.92 -18.26
CA PRO A 190 6.91 17.39 -17.18
C PRO A 190 6.51 16.89 -15.78
N ALA A 191 7.49 16.53 -14.95
CA ALA A 191 7.25 16.12 -13.57
C ALA A 191 6.94 17.33 -12.67
N TYR A 192 6.07 17.17 -11.67
CA TYR A 192 5.56 18.29 -10.87
C TYR A 192 6.31 18.45 -9.53
N LEU A 193 6.80 19.66 -9.25
CA LEU A 193 7.48 20.06 -8.02
C LEU A 193 6.53 20.86 -7.12
N ASN A 194 6.19 20.33 -5.95
CA ASN A 194 5.45 21.08 -4.92
C ASN A 194 6.38 22.04 -4.17
N SER A 195 6.67 23.22 -4.75
CA SER A 195 7.37 24.30 -4.03
C SER A 195 6.83 25.70 -4.37
N THR A 196 7.07 26.66 -3.46
CA THR A 196 6.84 28.09 -3.67
C THR A 196 7.87 28.70 -4.63
N GLN A 197 7.55 29.85 -5.25
CA GLN A 197 8.40 30.53 -6.22
C GLN A 197 9.78 30.86 -5.61
N THR A 198 10.85 30.48 -6.31
CA THR A 198 12.24 30.76 -5.91
C THR A 198 13.00 31.37 -7.07
N LYS A 199 14.04 32.16 -6.75
CA LYS A 199 14.88 32.86 -7.73
C LYS A 199 15.51 31.87 -8.73
N THR A 200 15.66 32.33 -9.97
CA THR A 200 16.32 31.59 -11.06
C THR A 200 17.81 31.35 -10.72
N PHE A 201 18.38 30.23 -11.15
CA PHE A 201 19.82 29.91 -11.09
C PHE A 201 20.44 29.95 -9.68
N VAL A 202 19.97 29.05 -8.82
CA VAL A 202 20.47 28.85 -7.45
C VAL A 202 20.99 27.42 -7.32
N ARG A 203 22.05 27.25 -6.52
CA ARG A 203 22.60 25.96 -6.11
C ARG A 203 21.61 25.24 -5.20
N LEU A 204 21.23 24.01 -5.55
CA LEU A 204 20.25 23.18 -4.84
C LEU A 204 20.99 22.16 -3.97
N ASN A 205 21.32 22.51 -2.72
CA ASN A 205 22.05 21.61 -1.83
C ASN A 205 21.26 21.18 -0.58
N ASP A 206 20.13 21.83 -0.28
CA ASP A 206 19.32 21.59 0.92
C ASP A 206 17.87 22.10 0.80
N GLY A 207 17.00 21.66 1.72
CA GLY A 207 15.60 22.12 1.86
C GLY A 207 14.52 21.24 1.22
N THR A 208 13.25 21.62 1.40
CA THR A 208 12.06 20.83 0.98
C THR A 208 12.00 20.61 -0.53
N ARG A 209 12.42 21.61 -1.34
CA ARG A 209 12.47 21.48 -2.80
C ARG A 209 13.55 20.47 -3.25
N TRP A 210 14.67 20.41 -2.54
CA TRP A 210 15.73 19.43 -2.78
C TRP A 210 15.24 18.01 -2.49
N ALA A 211 14.57 17.80 -1.35
CA ALA A 211 13.97 16.51 -1.02
C ALA A 211 12.92 16.04 -2.05
N THR A 212 12.03 16.94 -2.49
CA THR A 212 11.04 16.65 -3.53
C THR A 212 11.69 16.36 -4.87
N LEU A 213 12.74 17.10 -5.25
CA LEU A 213 13.49 16.87 -6.49
C LEU A 213 14.17 15.49 -6.48
N LEU A 214 14.84 15.13 -5.38
CA LEU A 214 15.44 13.80 -5.21
C LEU A 214 14.40 12.69 -5.32
N THR A 215 13.22 12.88 -4.73
CA THR A 215 12.11 11.92 -4.81
C THR A 215 11.66 11.72 -6.25
N ILE A 216 11.42 12.80 -6.99
CA ILE A 216 11.03 12.75 -8.41
C ILE A 216 12.11 12.09 -9.27
N LEU A 217 13.39 12.40 -9.03
CA LEU A 217 14.50 11.79 -9.76
C LEU A 217 14.57 10.27 -9.49
N ARG A 218 14.36 9.82 -8.24
CA ARG A 218 14.26 8.39 -7.90
C ARG A 218 13.10 7.70 -8.61
N GLU A 219 11.91 8.29 -8.56
CA GLU A 219 10.72 7.81 -9.27
C GLU A 219 10.93 7.71 -10.79
N ASN A 220 11.92 8.42 -11.32
CA ASN A 220 12.26 8.47 -12.72
C ASN A 220 13.56 7.74 -13.10
N GLY A 221 14.08 6.85 -12.24
CA GLY A 221 15.17 5.92 -12.57
C GLY A 221 16.60 6.48 -12.38
N PHE A 222 16.75 7.53 -11.58
CA PHE A 222 18.06 8.05 -11.17
C PHE A 222 18.50 7.49 -9.82
N TYR A 223 19.80 7.18 -9.70
CA TYR A 223 20.42 6.59 -8.52
C TYR A 223 21.56 7.47 -8.03
N PHE A 224 21.77 7.58 -6.71
CA PHE A 224 22.74 8.51 -6.15
C PHE A 224 23.97 7.79 -5.59
N SER A 225 25.16 8.35 -5.82
CA SER A 225 26.46 7.73 -5.54
C SER A 225 26.73 7.40 -4.07
N ASP A 226 26.05 8.06 -3.13
CA ASP A 226 26.20 7.81 -1.69
C ASP A 226 25.54 6.50 -1.22
N GLU A 227 24.85 5.80 -2.11
CA GLU A 227 24.24 4.50 -1.83
C GLU A 227 25.23 3.37 -2.20
N GLU A 228 26.20 3.09 -1.30
CA GLU A 228 27.00 1.86 -1.38
C GLU A 228 26.08 0.63 -1.32
N SER A 229 26.14 -0.18 -2.39
CA SER A 229 25.79 -1.60 -2.47
C SER A 229 24.82 -2.13 -1.40
N LYS A 230 23.56 -1.70 -1.47
CA LYS A 230 22.44 -2.61 -1.27
C LYS A 230 21.80 -2.74 -2.63
N GLU A 231 21.57 -3.97 -3.08
CA GLU A 231 20.58 -4.23 -4.12
C GLU A 231 19.26 -3.65 -3.61
N ASN A 232 19.03 -2.37 -3.92
CA ASN A 232 17.79 -1.70 -3.63
C ASN A 232 16.82 -2.26 -4.68
N LYS A 233 16.07 -3.29 -4.25
CA LYS A 233 14.75 -3.57 -4.81
C LYS A 233 14.01 -2.23 -4.83
N THR A 234 13.97 -1.59 -6.00
CA THR A 234 13.22 -0.36 -6.20
C THR A 234 11.75 -0.74 -6.21
N ALA A 235 11.15 -0.78 -5.02
CA ALA A 235 9.72 -0.88 -4.80
C ALA A 235 9.02 0.23 -5.59
N ILE A 236 8.50 -0.08 -6.78
CA ILE A 236 7.45 0.74 -7.38
C ILE A 236 6.22 0.42 -6.52
N PRO A 237 5.69 1.36 -5.72
CA PRO A 237 4.49 1.09 -4.95
C PRO A 237 3.40 0.67 -5.94
N LYS A 238 2.77 -0.49 -5.73
CA LYS A 238 1.47 -0.77 -6.36
C LYS A 238 0.57 0.44 -6.09
N ASN A 239 -0.26 0.80 -7.05
CA ASN A 239 -1.21 1.89 -6.94
C ASN A 239 -2.24 1.56 -5.85
N PHE A 240 -1.92 1.76 -4.57
CA PHE A 240 -2.80 1.38 -3.47
C PHE A 240 -2.81 2.35 -2.29
N SER A 241 -3.89 2.29 -1.51
CA SER A 241 -3.99 2.81 -0.16
C SER A 241 -4.40 1.68 0.77
N PHE A 242 -3.76 1.57 1.93
CA PHE A 242 -4.13 0.59 2.96
C PHE A 242 -4.65 1.33 4.20
N ILE A 243 -5.84 0.96 4.66
CA ILE A 243 -6.46 1.47 5.88
C ILE A 243 -7.05 0.33 6.71
N THR A 244 -7.33 0.62 7.98
CA THR A 244 -8.01 -0.29 8.89
C THR A 244 -9.22 0.40 9.49
N PHE A 245 -10.40 -0.24 9.40
CA PHE A 245 -11.60 0.27 10.04
C PHE A 245 -11.59 0.01 11.54
N HIS A 246 -12.16 0.93 12.29
CA HIS A 246 -12.32 0.88 13.73
C HIS A 246 -13.58 1.63 14.13
N GLN A 247 -14.05 1.45 15.37
CA GLN A 247 -15.36 1.94 15.82
C GLN A 247 -15.52 3.48 15.72
N SER A 248 -14.41 4.22 15.82
CA SER A 248 -14.40 5.68 15.71
C SER A 248 -14.18 6.19 14.28
N PHE A 249 -13.98 5.30 13.29
CA PHE A 249 -13.76 5.70 11.91
C PHE A 249 -15.07 6.22 11.31
N SER A 250 -15.02 7.41 10.70
CA SER A 250 -16.21 8.17 10.33
C SER A 250 -16.27 8.50 8.83
N TYR A 251 -17.40 9.08 8.40
CA TYR A 251 -17.53 9.61 7.04
C TYR A 251 -16.49 10.72 6.78
N GLU A 252 -16.21 11.54 7.79
CA GLU A 252 -15.30 12.67 7.73
C GLU A 252 -13.84 12.27 7.48
N ASP A 253 -13.46 11.08 7.93
CA ASP A 253 -12.13 10.50 7.67
C ASP A 253 -12.04 9.80 6.31
N PHE A 254 -13.18 9.28 5.84
CA PHE A 254 -13.23 8.44 4.65
C PHE A 254 -13.49 9.22 3.38
N ILE A 255 -14.44 10.15 3.38
CA ILE A 255 -14.91 10.87 2.19
C ILE A 255 -14.40 12.31 2.20
N GLU A 256 -14.89 13.14 3.11
CA GLU A 256 -14.46 14.52 3.32
C GLU A 256 -14.93 15.01 4.68
N GLY A 257 -14.10 15.80 5.36
CA GLY A 257 -14.39 16.28 6.72
C GLY A 257 -13.90 17.70 6.93
N ILE A 258 -14.58 18.44 7.80
CA ILE A 258 -14.16 19.79 8.19
C ILE A 258 -13.05 19.66 9.24
N LYS A 259 -11.86 20.17 8.96
CA LYS A 259 -10.71 20.16 9.85
C LYS A 259 -10.28 21.58 10.22
N PRO A 260 -9.91 21.83 11.50
CA PRO A 260 -9.36 23.11 11.90
C PRO A 260 -7.93 23.29 11.37
N ILE A 261 -7.60 24.51 10.94
CA ILE A 261 -6.27 24.94 10.52
C ILE A 261 -5.91 26.20 11.29
N LEU A 262 -4.69 26.23 11.83
CA LEU A 262 -4.11 27.41 12.45
C LEU A 262 -3.43 28.23 11.34
N SER A 263 -3.93 29.43 11.07
CA SER A 263 -3.24 30.34 10.17
C SER A 263 -2.23 31.18 10.96
N GLU A 264 -0.94 31.04 10.65
CA GLU A 264 0.09 31.97 11.12
C GLU A 264 -0.11 33.32 10.42
N SER A 265 -0.59 34.33 11.15
CA SER A 265 -0.59 35.71 10.68
C SER A 265 0.77 36.36 10.96
N GLU A 266 1.47 36.83 9.93
CA GLU A 266 2.80 37.46 10.03
C GLU A 266 2.85 38.74 10.90
N ASN A 267 1.73 39.25 11.43
CA ASN A 267 1.65 40.56 12.09
C ASN A 267 0.78 40.65 13.36
N ASP A 268 0.34 39.54 13.96
CA ASP A 268 -0.37 39.59 15.25
C ASP A 268 -0.20 38.27 16.00
N ASP A 269 0.08 38.34 17.31
CA ASP A 269 0.21 37.19 18.25
C ASP A 269 -1.12 36.45 18.49
N THR A 270 -2.07 36.50 17.55
CA THR A 270 -3.38 35.85 17.63
C THR A 270 -3.49 34.76 16.58
N GLU A 271 -3.37 33.50 17.02
CA GLU A 271 -3.69 32.34 16.21
C GLU A 271 -5.17 32.37 15.84
N ASN A 272 -5.48 32.61 14.55
CA ASN A 272 -6.85 32.56 14.06
C ASN A 272 -7.20 31.11 13.63
N LEU A 273 -8.22 30.55 14.27
CA LEU A 273 -8.77 29.23 13.93
C LEU A 273 -9.61 29.33 12.64
N GLN A 274 -9.17 28.67 11.59
CA GLN A 274 -9.91 28.51 10.33
C GLN A 274 -10.39 27.06 10.18
N TYR A 275 -11.40 26.83 9.34
CA TYR A 275 -11.91 25.50 9.04
C TYR A 275 -11.79 25.25 7.54
N GLU A 276 -11.15 24.15 7.15
CA GLU A 276 -11.04 23.69 5.76
C GLU A 276 -11.72 22.33 5.59
N ILE A 277 -12.31 22.09 4.42
CA ILE A 277 -12.84 20.79 4.05
C ILE A 277 -11.70 19.97 3.46
N VAL A 278 -11.31 18.90 4.15
CA VAL A 278 -10.19 18.05 3.77
C VAL A 278 -10.70 16.74 3.20
N PRO A 279 -10.23 16.32 2.00
CA PRO A 279 -10.57 15.03 1.42
C PRO A 279 -10.11 13.85 2.29
N GLY A 280 -11.00 12.86 2.44
CA GLY A 280 -10.74 11.60 3.13
C GLY A 280 -10.06 10.56 2.25
N VAL A 281 -9.81 9.38 2.81
CA VAL A 281 -9.00 8.34 2.14
C VAL A 281 -9.67 7.78 0.87
N PHE A 282 -10.98 7.59 0.87
CA PHE A 282 -11.74 7.11 -0.29
C PHE A 282 -11.76 8.13 -1.42
N TYR A 283 -11.93 9.42 -1.08
CA TYR A 283 -11.86 10.50 -2.08
C TYR A 283 -10.48 10.51 -2.74
N ASN A 284 -9.42 10.47 -1.93
CA ASN A 284 -8.04 10.44 -2.44
C ASN A 284 -7.76 9.19 -3.29
N ALA A 285 -8.34 8.04 -2.95
CA ALA A 285 -8.25 6.83 -3.77
C ALA A 285 -8.96 7.01 -5.13
N CYS A 286 -10.14 7.63 -5.15
CA CYS A 286 -10.86 7.96 -6.39
C CYS A 286 -10.06 8.97 -7.25
N GLU A 287 -9.46 9.99 -6.64
CA GLU A 287 -8.63 10.95 -7.36
C GLU A 287 -7.42 10.28 -8.01
N LYS A 288 -6.71 9.43 -7.27
CA LYS A 288 -5.58 8.68 -7.82
C LYS A 288 -5.99 7.70 -8.92
N ALA A 289 -7.13 7.02 -8.76
CA ALA A 289 -7.67 6.16 -9.80
C ALA A 289 -7.99 6.94 -11.09
N ALA A 290 -8.56 8.15 -10.98
CA ALA A 290 -8.77 9.02 -12.13
C ALA A 290 -7.44 9.47 -12.77
N GLN A 291 -6.42 9.78 -11.96
CA GLN A 291 -5.09 10.13 -12.46
C GLN A 291 -4.45 9.01 -13.29
N LEU A 292 -4.61 7.75 -12.86
CA LEU A 292 -4.15 6.58 -13.61
C LEU A 292 -4.88 6.36 -14.93
N ALA A 293 -6.11 6.87 -15.06
CA ALA A 293 -6.84 6.93 -16.33
C ALA A 293 -6.45 8.16 -17.20
N GLY A 294 -5.43 8.93 -16.79
CA GLY A 294 -4.89 10.06 -17.54
C GLY A 294 -5.56 11.41 -17.27
N TYR A 295 -6.35 11.54 -16.20
CA TYR A 295 -6.89 12.82 -15.75
C TYR A 295 -5.90 13.56 -14.84
N ARG A 296 -6.03 14.89 -14.69
CA ARG A 296 -5.17 15.61 -13.72
C ARG A 296 -5.68 15.44 -12.28
N ASN A 297 -6.99 15.39 -12.12
CA ASN A 297 -7.69 15.21 -10.85
C ASN A 297 -9.10 14.65 -11.12
N LEU A 298 -9.85 14.35 -10.06
CA LEU A 298 -11.19 13.79 -10.17
C LEU A 298 -12.20 14.77 -10.80
N GLN A 299 -12.07 16.08 -10.53
CA GLN A 299 -12.98 17.10 -11.06
C GLN A 299 -12.85 17.25 -12.58
N ASP A 300 -11.63 17.17 -13.13
CA ASP A 300 -11.37 17.12 -14.57
C ASP A 300 -12.10 15.94 -15.22
N CYS A 301 -12.06 14.75 -14.59
CA CYS A 301 -12.78 13.56 -15.04
C CYS A 301 -14.31 13.78 -15.06
N LEU A 302 -14.85 14.38 -14.00
CA LEU A 302 -16.28 14.64 -13.86
C LEU A 302 -16.78 15.70 -14.85
N SER A 303 -15.93 16.66 -15.23
CA SER A 303 -16.25 17.69 -16.23
C SER A 303 -16.26 17.17 -17.67
N GLU A 304 -15.66 16.01 -17.94
CA GLU A 304 -15.62 15.42 -19.28
C GLU A 304 -16.98 14.82 -19.70
N SER A 305 -17.17 14.54 -20.99
CA SER A 305 -18.35 13.83 -21.46
C SER A 305 -18.29 12.35 -21.06
N LYS A 306 -19.46 11.74 -20.81
CA LYS A 306 -19.59 10.29 -20.53
C LYS A 306 -18.89 9.42 -21.56
N GLN A 307 -19.03 9.75 -22.85
CA GLN A 307 -18.44 8.98 -23.95
C GLN A 307 -16.91 8.98 -23.89
N HIS A 308 -16.31 10.12 -23.52
CA HIS A 308 -14.86 10.20 -23.36
C HIS A 308 -14.38 9.50 -22.10
N ARG A 309 -15.10 9.62 -20.97
CA ARG A 309 -14.83 8.83 -19.76
C ARG A 309 -14.81 7.34 -20.04
N GLN A 310 -15.85 6.83 -20.68
CA GLN A 310 -15.96 5.42 -21.07
C GLN A 310 -14.73 4.97 -21.86
N LYS A 311 -14.33 5.75 -22.88
CA LYS A 311 -13.15 5.45 -23.70
C LYS A 311 -11.84 5.51 -22.92
N ARG A 312 -11.68 6.46 -21.99
CA ARG A 312 -10.46 6.55 -21.18
C ARG A 312 -10.35 5.40 -20.18
N PHE A 313 -11.42 5.11 -19.46
CA PHE A 313 -11.43 4.02 -18.49
C PHE A 313 -11.34 2.64 -19.17
N SER A 314 -11.90 2.46 -20.37
CA SER A 314 -11.68 1.22 -21.14
C SER A 314 -10.23 1.04 -21.60
N ASN A 315 -9.51 2.14 -21.78
CA ASN A 315 -8.10 2.15 -22.21
C ASN A 315 -7.11 2.26 -21.05
N ALA A 316 -7.60 2.42 -19.81
CA ALA A 316 -6.74 2.51 -18.64
C ALA A 316 -6.11 1.14 -18.37
N THR A 317 -4.78 1.08 -18.39
CA THR A 317 -4.02 -0.15 -18.14
C THR A 317 -3.68 -0.35 -16.66
N GLN A 318 -3.93 0.66 -15.83
CA GLN A 318 -3.58 0.67 -14.42
C GLN A 318 -4.82 0.82 -13.54
N GLU A 319 -4.88 -0.02 -12.53
CA GLU A 319 -5.90 -0.01 -11.48
C GLU A 319 -5.36 0.65 -10.21
N TYR A 320 -6.26 1.17 -9.38
CA TYR A 320 -5.94 1.61 -8.02
C TYR A 320 -6.63 0.70 -7.01
N TYR A 321 -5.95 0.28 -5.95
CA TYR A 321 -6.48 -0.61 -4.91
C TYR A 321 -6.69 0.15 -3.60
N LEU A 322 -7.91 0.17 -3.08
CA LEU A 322 -8.19 0.59 -1.72
C LEU A 322 -8.38 -0.66 -0.86
N ILE A 323 -7.44 -0.87 0.05
CA ILE A 323 -7.43 -2.02 0.95
C ILE A 323 -7.96 -1.59 2.32
N ILE A 324 -9.01 -2.26 2.77
CA ILE A 324 -9.72 -1.98 4.02
C ILE A 324 -9.61 -3.20 4.93
N ASP A 325 -8.65 -3.17 5.84
CA ASP A 325 -8.49 -4.21 6.84
C ASP A 325 -9.57 -4.09 7.93
N GLU A 326 -10.05 -5.23 8.43
CA GLU A 326 -11.07 -5.30 9.49
C GLU A 326 -12.33 -4.49 9.15
N ILE A 327 -12.82 -4.64 7.91
CA ILE A 327 -13.91 -3.81 7.35
C ILE A 327 -15.18 -3.82 8.20
N ASN A 328 -15.41 -4.87 8.97
CA ASN A 328 -16.58 -5.03 9.83
C ASN A 328 -16.46 -4.36 11.22
N ARG A 329 -15.29 -3.82 11.60
CA ARG A 329 -15.10 -3.11 12.88
C ARG A 329 -15.59 -1.67 12.90
N GLY A 330 -15.88 -1.10 11.74
CA GLY A 330 -16.50 0.22 11.61
C GLY A 330 -17.95 0.10 11.15
N ASN A 331 -18.74 1.15 11.39
CA ASN A 331 -20.08 1.23 10.82
C ASN A 331 -20.00 1.55 9.34
N VAL A 332 -19.85 0.52 8.52
CA VAL A 332 -19.58 0.65 7.09
C VAL A 332 -20.68 1.46 6.38
N ALA A 333 -21.94 1.31 6.79
CA ALA A 333 -23.04 2.09 6.22
C ALA A 333 -22.88 3.59 6.51
N ALA A 334 -22.53 3.96 7.75
CA ALA A 334 -22.28 5.36 8.11
C ALA A 334 -21.00 5.91 7.46
N ILE A 335 -19.93 5.12 7.40
CA ILE A 335 -18.64 5.49 6.81
C ILE A 335 -18.77 5.80 5.31
N PHE A 336 -19.45 4.93 4.55
CA PHE A 336 -19.71 5.16 3.12
C PHE A 336 -20.83 6.18 2.88
N GLY A 337 -21.74 6.36 3.84
CA GLY A 337 -22.88 7.26 3.74
C GLY A 337 -23.73 6.98 2.49
N GLU A 338 -24.11 8.05 1.79
CA GLU A 338 -24.88 7.97 0.53
C GLU A 338 -24.08 7.38 -0.65
N LEU A 339 -22.75 7.31 -0.55
CA LEU A 339 -21.84 6.87 -1.61
C LEU A 339 -21.77 5.35 -1.75
N ILE A 340 -22.39 4.61 -0.83
CA ILE A 340 -22.52 3.16 -0.90
C ILE A 340 -23.16 2.69 -2.23
N THR A 341 -23.96 3.52 -2.89
CA THR A 341 -24.55 3.18 -4.19
C THR A 341 -23.53 3.28 -5.32
N LEU A 342 -22.53 4.15 -5.20
CA LEU A 342 -21.55 4.43 -6.27
C LEU A 342 -20.48 3.35 -6.42
N ILE A 343 -20.30 2.51 -5.39
CA ILE A 343 -19.35 1.40 -5.46
C ILE A 343 -19.88 0.22 -6.27
N GLU A 344 -21.16 0.21 -6.64
CA GLU A 344 -21.72 -0.79 -7.57
C GLU A 344 -21.06 -0.67 -8.95
N ASP A 345 -20.74 -1.82 -9.55
CA ASP A 345 -19.92 -1.92 -10.77
C ASP A 345 -20.46 -1.06 -11.92
N ASP A 346 -21.77 -1.05 -12.14
CA ASP A 346 -22.43 -0.34 -13.24
C ASP A 346 -22.72 1.14 -12.93
N LYS A 347 -22.48 1.59 -11.69
CA LYS A 347 -22.70 2.99 -11.24
C LYS A 347 -21.44 3.84 -11.25
N ARG A 348 -20.29 3.23 -11.53
CA ARG A 348 -18.98 3.90 -11.57
C ARG A 348 -18.79 4.76 -12.80
N LEU A 349 -17.94 5.77 -12.70
CA LEU A 349 -17.54 6.63 -13.81
C LEU A 349 -16.92 5.81 -14.94
N GLY A 350 -17.33 6.09 -16.17
CA GLY A 350 -16.87 5.34 -17.34
C GLY A 350 -17.64 4.05 -17.61
N THR A 351 -18.74 3.81 -16.90
CA THR A 351 -19.64 2.68 -17.18
C THR A 351 -20.96 3.15 -17.81
N ASN A 352 -21.85 2.20 -18.13
CA ASN A 352 -23.10 2.51 -18.85
C ASN A 352 -24.14 3.22 -17.97
N ALA A 353 -24.18 2.97 -16.67
CA ALA A 353 -25.15 3.57 -15.76
C ALA A 353 -24.47 4.43 -14.69
N GLU A 354 -23.38 5.12 -15.06
CA GLU A 354 -22.61 5.99 -14.16
C GLU A 354 -23.52 6.97 -13.40
N ILE A 355 -23.28 7.08 -12.09
CA ILE A 355 -23.96 8.02 -11.20
C ILE A 355 -22.92 9.01 -10.68
N ILE A 356 -23.28 10.28 -10.70
CA ILE A 356 -22.52 11.37 -10.12
C ILE A 356 -23.42 12.02 -9.07
N VAL A 357 -22.87 12.26 -7.88
CA VAL A 357 -23.58 12.91 -6.77
C VAL A 357 -22.88 14.20 -6.38
N THR A 358 -23.53 15.00 -5.55
CA THR A 358 -22.96 16.22 -4.97
C THR A 358 -22.67 15.97 -3.50
N LEU A 359 -21.42 16.13 -3.10
CA LEU A 359 -21.02 15.87 -1.71
C LEU A 359 -21.64 16.89 -0.74
N PRO A 360 -21.95 16.48 0.50
CA PRO A 360 -22.67 17.31 1.46
C PRO A 360 -21.86 18.48 2.01
N TYR A 361 -20.55 18.35 2.22
CA TYR A 361 -19.74 19.42 2.82
C TYR A 361 -19.19 20.35 1.73
N SER A 362 -18.40 19.82 0.78
CA SER A 362 -17.73 20.64 -0.23
C SER A 362 -18.66 21.16 -1.32
N LYS A 363 -19.82 20.52 -1.51
CA LYS A 363 -20.73 20.73 -2.66
C LYS A 363 -20.09 20.42 -4.01
N ASN A 364 -18.94 19.75 -4.02
CA ASN A 364 -18.30 19.29 -5.25
C ASN A 364 -19.03 18.07 -5.81
N LEU A 365 -18.90 17.88 -7.13
CA LEU A 365 -19.33 16.64 -7.76
C LEU A 365 -18.40 15.50 -7.36
N PHE A 366 -18.97 14.30 -7.25
CA PHE A 366 -18.24 13.10 -6.90
C PHE A 366 -18.79 11.87 -7.63
N GLY A 367 -17.88 10.99 -8.02
CA GLY A 367 -18.18 9.70 -8.61
C GLY A 367 -17.00 8.75 -8.44
N VAL A 368 -17.27 7.45 -8.41
CA VAL A 368 -16.24 6.42 -8.19
C VAL A 368 -15.69 5.95 -9.54
N PRO A 369 -14.38 6.05 -9.81
CA PRO A 369 -13.79 5.57 -11.07
C PRO A 369 -13.93 4.05 -11.28
N ALA A 370 -14.11 3.63 -12.53
CA ALA A 370 -14.21 2.21 -12.88
C ALA A 370 -12.93 1.43 -12.56
N ASN A 371 -11.74 2.04 -12.65
CA ASN A 371 -10.46 1.38 -12.37
C ASN A 371 -10.06 1.39 -10.88
N LEU A 372 -10.93 1.80 -9.96
CA LEU A 372 -10.74 1.61 -8.52
C LEU A 372 -11.15 0.19 -8.13
N ARG A 373 -10.36 -0.50 -7.31
CA ARG A 373 -10.67 -1.81 -6.74
C ARG A 373 -10.73 -1.67 -5.22
N ILE A 374 -11.79 -2.16 -4.58
CA ILE A 374 -11.90 -2.12 -3.11
C ILE A 374 -11.72 -3.54 -2.59
N VAL A 375 -10.73 -3.75 -1.73
CA VAL A 375 -10.40 -5.06 -1.18
C VAL A 375 -10.48 -5.00 0.34
N GLY A 376 -11.44 -5.72 0.93
CA GLY A 376 -11.65 -5.79 2.37
C GLY A 376 -11.09 -7.08 2.98
N THR A 377 -10.70 -7.03 4.26
CA THR A 377 -10.54 -8.24 5.09
C THR A 377 -11.57 -8.24 6.22
N MET A 378 -12.03 -9.42 6.62
CA MET A 378 -13.06 -9.57 7.65
C MET A 378 -12.80 -10.80 8.53
N ASN A 379 -12.71 -10.61 9.85
CA ASN A 379 -12.72 -11.74 10.79
C ASN A 379 -14.16 -12.15 11.10
N THR A 380 -14.44 -13.46 11.09
CA THR A 380 -15.80 -13.98 11.34
C THR A 380 -16.07 -14.39 12.79
N ALA A 381 -15.05 -14.66 13.60
CA ALA A 381 -15.21 -15.11 14.98
C ALA A 381 -15.58 -13.99 15.97
N ASP A 382 -15.30 -12.73 15.61
CA ASP A 382 -15.34 -11.60 16.53
C ASP A 382 -16.80 -11.20 16.85
N ARG A 383 -17.18 -11.36 18.11
CA ARG A 383 -18.55 -11.10 18.60
C ARG A 383 -18.89 -9.62 18.78
N SER A 384 -17.89 -8.74 18.75
CA SER A 384 -18.00 -7.29 19.03
C SER A 384 -18.23 -6.42 17.78
N ILE A 385 -18.64 -7.06 16.69
CA ILE A 385 -18.61 -6.51 15.34
C ILE A 385 -20.01 -6.14 14.86
N GLU A 386 -20.12 -5.04 14.12
CA GLU A 386 -21.36 -4.68 13.44
C GLU A 386 -21.62 -5.64 12.27
N ALA A 387 -22.80 -6.27 12.26
CA ALA A 387 -23.20 -7.12 11.16
C ALA A 387 -23.20 -6.31 9.85
N LEU A 388 -22.47 -6.78 8.84
CA LEU A 388 -22.42 -6.11 7.55
C LEU A 388 -23.83 -6.08 6.94
N ASP A 389 -24.35 -4.88 6.66
CA ASP A 389 -25.69 -4.71 6.11
C ASP A 389 -25.84 -5.48 4.79
N THR A 390 -27.01 -6.06 4.59
CA THR A 390 -27.48 -6.65 3.33
C THR A 390 -27.20 -5.77 2.12
N ALA A 391 -27.33 -4.45 2.28
CA ALA A 391 -27.03 -3.47 1.24
C ALA A 391 -25.54 -3.44 0.86
N LEU A 392 -24.63 -3.72 1.78
CA LEU A 392 -23.20 -3.87 1.48
C LEU A 392 -22.91 -5.26 0.91
N ARG A 393 -23.55 -6.31 1.44
CA ARG A 393 -23.31 -7.68 0.95
C ARG A 393 -23.60 -7.86 -0.54
N ARG A 394 -24.56 -7.13 -1.10
CA ARG A 394 -24.85 -7.18 -2.55
C ARG A 394 -23.81 -6.45 -3.43
N ARG A 395 -22.89 -5.69 -2.83
CA ARG A 395 -21.92 -4.80 -3.52
C ARG A 395 -20.49 -5.29 -3.44
N PHE A 396 -20.26 -6.34 -2.66
CA PHE A 396 -18.97 -7.01 -2.52
C PHE A 396 -19.13 -8.49 -2.88
N SER A 397 -18.14 -9.05 -3.57
CA SER A 397 -17.97 -10.50 -3.63
C SER A 397 -17.25 -10.98 -2.37
N PHE A 398 -17.76 -12.02 -1.74
CA PHE A 398 -17.18 -12.60 -0.53
C PHE A 398 -16.40 -13.84 -0.89
N GLU A 399 -15.14 -13.89 -0.48
CA GLU A 399 -14.30 -15.06 -0.63
C GLU A 399 -13.75 -15.50 0.71
N GLU A 400 -13.95 -16.79 1.00
CA GLU A 400 -13.56 -17.37 2.26
C GLU A 400 -12.10 -17.82 2.22
N ILE A 401 -11.33 -17.40 3.22
CA ILE A 401 -9.99 -17.91 3.51
C ILE A 401 -10.09 -18.79 4.76
N ALA A 402 -10.29 -20.09 4.51
CA ALA A 402 -10.37 -21.11 5.55
C ALA A 402 -8.97 -21.44 6.12
N PRO A 403 -8.89 -22.03 7.33
CA PRO A 403 -7.65 -22.62 7.80
C PRO A 403 -7.15 -23.71 6.86
N ASP A 404 -5.88 -23.67 6.50
CA ASP A 404 -5.18 -24.68 5.72
C ASP A 404 -4.09 -25.37 6.58
N PRO A 405 -4.40 -26.50 7.25
CA PRO A 405 -3.41 -27.27 7.98
C PRO A 405 -2.33 -27.88 7.07
N ASP A 406 -2.61 -28.08 5.78
CA ASP A 406 -1.67 -28.71 4.87
C ASP A 406 -0.51 -27.77 4.49
N SER A 407 -0.70 -26.46 4.68
CA SER A 407 0.35 -25.44 4.58
C SER A 407 1.43 -25.54 5.68
N LEU A 408 1.23 -26.36 6.72
CA LEU A 408 2.19 -26.53 7.81
C LEU A 408 3.18 -27.67 7.50
N GLU A 409 4.44 -27.48 7.91
CA GLU A 409 5.45 -28.52 7.83
C GLU A 409 5.09 -29.70 8.76
N THR A 410 5.14 -30.92 8.21
CA THR A 410 4.77 -32.14 8.93
C THR A 410 5.87 -32.67 9.84
N ALA A 411 7.13 -32.30 9.58
CA ALA A 411 8.31 -32.83 10.26
C ALA A 411 9.33 -31.72 10.50
N ILE A 412 9.21 -31.07 11.66
CA ILE A 412 10.21 -30.10 12.13
C ILE A 412 11.20 -30.85 13.02
N GLU A 413 12.47 -30.85 12.62
CA GLU A 413 13.55 -31.51 13.36
C GLU A 413 13.63 -30.98 14.80
N GLY A 414 13.67 -31.88 15.78
CA GLY A 414 13.70 -31.52 17.21
C GLY A 414 12.34 -31.19 17.86
N LEU A 415 11.27 -30.95 17.08
CA LEU A 415 9.93 -30.75 17.63
C LEU A 415 9.20 -32.08 17.87
N ASN A 416 9.36 -33.04 16.95
CA ASN A 416 8.72 -34.36 17.00
C ASN A 416 7.21 -34.25 17.31
N VAL A 417 6.52 -33.30 16.68
CA VAL A 417 5.07 -33.07 16.77
C VAL A 417 4.57 -32.81 15.36
N ASN A 418 3.41 -33.38 15.02
CA ASN A 418 2.76 -33.14 13.75
C ASN A 418 1.82 -31.93 13.87
N LEU A 419 2.29 -30.75 13.46
CA LEU A 419 1.52 -29.49 13.56
C LEU A 419 0.25 -29.50 12.68
N ARG A 420 0.28 -30.23 11.56
CA ARG A 420 -0.87 -30.40 10.67
C ARG A 420 -2.00 -31.16 11.36
N GLU A 421 -1.71 -32.34 11.92
CA GLU A 421 -2.72 -33.14 12.63
C GLU A 421 -3.19 -32.45 13.91
N LEU A 422 -2.29 -31.75 14.61
CA LEU A 422 -2.64 -30.91 15.75
C LEU A 422 -3.68 -29.86 15.39
N LEU A 423 -3.43 -29.05 14.35
CA LEU A 423 -4.34 -27.99 13.94
C LEU A 423 -5.66 -28.56 13.42
N ARG A 424 -5.62 -29.63 12.62
CA ARG A 424 -6.81 -30.31 12.11
C ARG A 424 -7.70 -30.80 13.26
N THR A 425 -7.11 -31.49 14.22
CA THR A 425 -7.85 -32.03 15.38
C THR A 425 -8.46 -30.94 16.25
N ILE A 426 -7.73 -29.85 16.51
CA ILE A 426 -8.26 -28.69 17.24
C ILE A 426 -9.44 -28.08 16.49
N ASN A 427 -9.31 -27.87 15.17
CA ASN A 427 -10.35 -27.26 14.35
C ASN A 427 -11.61 -28.13 14.23
N GLU A 428 -11.48 -29.44 14.07
CA GLU A 428 -12.63 -30.37 14.06
C GLU A 428 -13.43 -30.31 15.38
N ARG A 429 -12.73 -30.15 16.51
CA ARG A 429 -13.36 -30.00 17.83
C ARG A 429 -14.05 -28.64 17.96
N LEU A 430 -13.39 -27.56 17.52
CA LEU A 430 -13.97 -26.21 17.55
C LEU A 430 -15.21 -26.10 16.68
N GLU A 431 -15.20 -26.67 15.49
CA GLU A 431 -16.34 -26.67 14.57
C GLU A 431 -17.55 -27.40 15.19
N LYS A 432 -17.32 -28.54 15.85
CA LYS A 432 -18.37 -29.29 16.55
C LYS A 432 -18.91 -28.59 17.80
N LEU A 433 -18.04 -27.89 18.54
CA LEU A 433 -18.40 -27.23 19.81
C LEU A 433 -19.03 -25.85 19.61
N LEU A 434 -18.67 -25.15 18.54
CA LEU A 434 -19.07 -23.76 18.26
C LEU A 434 -19.59 -23.63 16.83
N SER A 435 -18.68 -23.35 15.88
CA SER A 435 -18.98 -23.25 14.45
C SER A 435 -17.68 -23.22 13.65
N ARG A 436 -17.79 -23.33 12.32
CA ARG A 436 -16.66 -23.20 11.39
C ARG A 436 -15.92 -21.86 11.52
N ASP A 437 -16.63 -20.78 11.86
CA ASP A 437 -16.05 -19.43 12.03
C ASP A 437 -15.12 -19.32 13.26
N HIS A 438 -15.22 -20.24 14.22
CA HIS A 438 -14.37 -20.28 15.41
C HIS A 438 -13.14 -21.19 15.25
N THR A 439 -12.84 -21.65 14.05
CA THR A 439 -11.62 -22.42 13.79
C THR A 439 -10.36 -21.53 13.88
N ILE A 440 -9.21 -22.14 14.08
CA ILE A 440 -7.92 -21.45 14.21
C ILE A 440 -7.16 -21.58 12.89
N GLY A 441 -6.65 -20.47 12.38
CA GLY A 441 -5.86 -20.47 11.16
C GLY A 441 -4.40 -20.89 11.35
N HIS A 442 -3.80 -21.37 10.26
CA HIS A 442 -2.43 -21.89 10.19
C HIS A 442 -1.35 -20.84 10.50
N ALA A 443 -1.61 -19.53 10.33
CA ALA A 443 -0.61 -18.48 10.56
C ALA A 443 -0.13 -18.39 12.02
N PHE A 444 -0.87 -18.94 12.99
CA PHE A 444 -0.39 -19.08 14.36
C PHE A 444 0.80 -20.03 14.48
N LEU A 445 0.88 -21.04 13.62
CA LEU A 445 1.84 -22.15 13.69
C LEU A 445 2.92 -22.10 12.60
N ILE A 446 2.74 -21.35 11.50
CA ILE A 446 3.72 -21.25 10.38
C ILE A 446 5.15 -20.98 10.86
N LYS A 447 5.32 -20.11 11.86
CA LYS A 447 6.66 -19.66 12.31
C LYS A 447 7.26 -20.53 13.42
N VAL A 448 6.59 -21.60 13.83
CA VAL A 448 7.07 -22.45 14.91
C VAL A 448 8.16 -23.38 14.38
N THR A 449 9.36 -23.28 14.96
CA THR A 449 10.52 -24.11 14.59
C THR A 449 11.06 -24.96 15.73
N ASN A 450 10.67 -24.68 16.98
CA ASN A 450 11.17 -25.36 18.17
C ASN A 450 10.13 -25.47 19.29
N PRO A 451 10.33 -26.35 20.30
CA PRO A 451 9.37 -26.57 21.38
C PRO A 451 9.02 -25.31 22.18
N LYS A 452 10.01 -24.45 22.42
CA LYS A 452 9.84 -23.19 23.14
C LYS A 452 8.88 -22.24 22.42
N GLU A 453 9.03 -22.08 21.10
CA GLU A 453 8.13 -21.27 20.27
C GLU A 453 6.70 -21.84 20.26
N LEU A 454 6.55 -23.17 20.15
CA LEU A 454 5.24 -23.82 20.20
C LEU A 454 4.56 -23.55 21.54
N LYS A 455 5.30 -23.69 22.64
CA LYS A 455 4.83 -23.38 24.00
C LYS A 455 4.38 -21.93 24.10
N GLN A 456 5.17 -20.98 23.60
CA GLN A 456 4.81 -19.56 23.60
C GLN A 456 3.55 -19.27 22.76
N VAL A 457 3.39 -19.91 21.60
CA VAL A 457 2.17 -19.75 20.77
C VAL A 457 0.94 -20.27 21.53
N PHE A 458 1.05 -21.40 22.24
CA PHE A 458 -0.04 -21.92 23.04
C PHE A 458 -0.39 -20.99 24.23
N CYS A 459 0.60 -20.59 25.03
CA CYS A 459 0.41 -19.72 26.19
C CYS A 459 -0.19 -18.36 25.81
N ASN A 460 0.32 -17.73 24.75
CA ASN A 460 0.09 -16.31 24.49
C ASN A 460 -0.97 -16.07 23.41
N LYS A 461 -1.34 -17.07 22.62
CA LYS A 461 -2.25 -16.90 21.48
C LYS A 461 -3.40 -17.90 21.50
N ILE A 462 -3.11 -19.21 21.44
CA ILE A 462 -4.16 -20.23 21.29
C ILE A 462 -5.03 -20.33 22.54
N ILE A 463 -4.44 -20.50 23.73
CA ILE A 463 -5.24 -20.64 24.96
C ILE A 463 -6.05 -19.37 25.27
N PRO A 464 -5.49 -18.16 25.21
CA PRO A 464 -6.27 -16.94 25.39
C PRO A 464 -7.46 -16.84 24.42
N LEU A 465 -7.27 -17.21 23.15
CA LEU A 465 -8.35 -17.24 22.15
C LEU A 465 -9.44 -18.26 22.54
N LEU A 466 -9.05 -19.45 23.00
CA LEU A 466 -10.00 -20.46 23.48
C LEU A 466 -10.75 -19.99 24.74
N GLN A 467 -10.11 -19.24 25.63
CA GLN A 467 -10.76 -18.64 26.80
C GLN A 467 -11.81 -17.59 26.40
N GLU A 468 -11.56 -16.85 25.33
CA GLU A 468 -12.54 -15.91 24.76
C GLU A 468 -13.73 -16.67 24.13
N TYR A 469 -13.46 -17.70 23.35
CA TYR A 469 -14.49 -18.51 22.70
C TYR A 469 -15.40 -19.23 23.70
N PHE A 470 -14.79 -19.84 24.72
CA PHE A 470 -15.45 -20.58 25.78
C PHE A 470 -15.49 -19.78 27.08
N TYR A 471 -16.08 -18.58 27.02
CA TYR A 471 -16.20 -17.69 28.17
C TYR A 471 -16.73 -18.41 29.41
N ASN A 472 -15.89 -18.50 30.45
CA ASN A 472 -16.13 -19.21 31.71
C ASN A 472 -16.42 -20.72 31.61
N ASP A 473 -16.12 -21.37 30.47
CA ASP A 473 -16.34 -22.80 30.24
C ASP A 473 -15.03 -23.54 29.93
N TYR A 474 -14.17 -23.62 30.95
CA TYR A 474 -12.86 -24.29 30.87
C TYR A 474 -12.96 -25.79 30.55
N ALA A 475 -14.10 -26.43 30.85
CA ALA A 475 -14.32 -27.83 30.48
C ALA A 475 -14.33 -28.01 28.96
N LYS A 476 -14.95 -27.09 28.21
CA LYS A 476 -14.92 -27.10 26.73
C LYS A 476 -13.54 -26.78 26.15
N ILE A 477 -12.74 -25.97 26.84
CA ILE A 477 -11.32 -25.81 26.49
C ILE A 477 -10.62 -27.17 26.59
N GLY A 478 -10.82 -27.92 27.68
CA GLY A 478 -10.30 -29.28 27.83
C GLY A 478 -10.81 -30.27 26.78
N LEU A 479 -12.08 -30.15 26.34
CA LEU A 479 -12.58 -30.95 25.21
C LEU A 479 -11.87 -30.62 23.90
N THR A 480 -11.34 -29.41 23.76
CA THR A 480 -10.64 -28.95 22.55
C THR A 480 -9.17 -29.36 22.55
N ILE A 481 -8.42 -29.04 23.61
CA ILE A 481 -6.95 -29.22 23.68
C ILE A 481 -6.53 -30.34 24.66
N GLY A 482 -7.45 -31.07 25.26
CA GLY A 482 -7.16 -32.21 26.13
C GLY A 482 -7.11 -31.88 27.63
N ARG A 483 -7.31 -32.93 28.44
CA ARG A 483 -7.39 -32.84 29.92
C ARG A 483 -6.08 -32.38 30.57
N SER A 484 -4.93 -32.67 29.95
CA SER A 484 -3.59 -32.35 30.46
C SER A 484 -3.34 -30.85 30.62
N PHE A 485 -4.07 -30.01 29.88
CA PHE A 485 -3.99 -28.55 29.95
C PHE A 485 -4.83 -27.93 31.07
N LEU A 486 -5.61 -28.74 31.79
CA LEU A 486 -6.46 -28.29 32.87
C LEU A 486 -5.91 -28.71 34.23
N ASP A 487 -6.13 -27.88 35.23
CA ASP A 487 -6.14 -28.29 36.62
C ASP A 487 -7.59 -28.44 37.08
N VAL A 488 -7.87 -29.52 37.80
CA VAL A 488 -9.21 -29.77 38.36
C VAL A 488 -9.10 -29.76 39.86
N LYS A 489 -9.86 -28.87 40.47
CA LYS A 489 -10.06 -28.83 41.91
C LYS A 489 -11.46 -29.35 42.20
N LEU A 490 -11.52 -30.49 42.88
CA LEU A 490 -12.74 -30.95 43.54
C LEU A 490 -12.90 -30.08 44.79
N ASN A 491 -13.64 -28.98 44.62
CA ASN A 491 -13.72 -27.95 45.63
C ASN A 491 -14.82 -28.34 46.62
N LYS A 492 -14.46 -28.90 47.78
CA LYS A 492 -15.38 -28.99 48.93
C LYS A 492 -15.55 -27.61 49.56
N THR A 493 -16.07 -26.67 48.78
CA THR A 493 -16.33 -25.31 49.23
C THR A 493 -17.65 -25.31 49.96
N VAL A 494 -17.62 -24.94 51.24
CA VAL A 494 -18.82 -24.77 52.03
C VAL A 494 -19.45 -23.43 51.63
N PHE A 495 -20.64 -23.49 51.02
CA PHE A 495 -21.41 -22.29 50.70
C PHE A 495 -22.14 -21.80 51.96
N MET A 496 -22.40 -20.49 52.02
CA MET A 496 -23.20 -19.93 53.12
C MET A 496 -24.65 -20.41 52.97
N PRO A 497 -25.27 -20.96 54.04
CA PRO A 497 -26.65 -21.45 53.95
C PRO A 497 -27.59 -20.28 53.65
N ILE A 498 -28.50 -20.51 52.70
CA ILE A 498 -29.56 -19.56 52.31
C ILE A 498 -30.88 -20.28 52.54
N ASP A 499 -31.81 -19.63 53.24
CA ASP A 499 -33.14 -20.19 53.50
C ASP A 499 -33.81 -20.57 52.17
N HIS A 500 -34.34 -21.79 52.11
CA HIS A 500 -35.02 -22.35 50.94
C HIS A 500 -34.16 -22.54 49.67
N PHE A 501 -32.83 -22.60 49.79
CA PHE A 501 -31.91 -22.93 48.69
C PHE A 501 -31.01 -24.11 49.04
N ASP A 502 -31.13 -25.22 48.30
CA ASP A 502 -30.25 -26.38 48.43
C ASP A 502 -29.04 -26.23 47.51
N ALA A 503 -27.86 -26.09 48.10
CA ALA A 503 -26.59 -25.91 47.39
C ALA A 503 -25.78 -27.21 47.28
N SER A 504 -26.31 -28.36 47.71
CA SER A 504 -25.58 -29.64 47.72
C SER A 504 -25.03 -30.04 46.35
N ASP A 505 -25.79 -29.80 45.27
CA ASP A 505 -25.34 -30.03 43.88
C ASP A 505 -24.12 -29.17 43.46
N LEU A 506 -23.85 -28.08 44.17
CA LEU A 506 -22.71 -27.19 43.91
C LEU A 506 -21.45 -27.60 44.69
N GLU A 507 -21.59 -28.36 45.78
CA GLU A 507 -20.47 -28.77 46.65
C GLU A 507 -19.55 -29.80 45.98
N ASP A 508 -20.11 -30.67 45.14
CA ASP A 508 -19.34 -31.68 44.40
C ASP A 508 -18.95 -31.23 42.99
N LYS A 509 -19.27 -29.98 42.62
CA LYS A 509 -19.02 -29.47 41.28
C LYS A 509 -17.50 -29.25 41.06
N PRO A 510 -16.88 -29.91 40.05
CA PRO A 510 -15.47 -29.69 39.75
C PRO A 510 -15.23 -28.27 39.22
N VAL A 511 -14.20 -27.62 39.75
CA VAL A 511 -13.71 -26.33 39.26
C VAL A 511 -12.48 -26.57 38.37
N TYR A 512 -12.57 -26.10 37.13
CA TYR A 512 -11.51 -26.21 36.13
C TYR A 512 -10.76 -24.88 36.02
N SER A 513 -9.44 -24.95 35.90
CA SER A 513 -8.59 -23.81 35.54
C SER A 513 -7.53 -24.23 34.53
N ILE A 514 -7.01 -23.29 33.74
CA ILE A 514 -5.85 -23.56 32.87
C ILE A 514 -4.62 -23.82 33.73
N ARG A 515 -3.90 -24.91 33.45
CA ARG A 515 -2.62 -25.21 34.08
C ARG A 515 -1.59 -24.16 33.65
N LYS A 516 -0.78 -23.68 34.58
CA LYS A 516 0.34 -22.77 34.26
C LYS A 516 1.38 -23.50 33.42
N LEU A 517 1.40 -23.21 32.12
CA LEU A 517 2.32 -23.85 31.20
C LEU A 517 3.77 -23.41 31.44
N ASP A 518 4.02 -22.19 31.95
CA ASP A 518 5.38 -21.70 32.19
C ASP A 518 6.21 -22.63 33.08
N ASP A 519 5.58 -23.26 34.07
CA ASP A 519 6.20 -24.17 35.03
C ASP A 519 6.43 -25.60 34.46
N ILE A 520 6.00 -25.88 33.23
CA ILE A 520 6.09 -27.20 32.58
C ILE A 520 7.34 -27.28 31.70
N GLU A 521 8.16 -28.31 31.90
CA GLU A 521 9.33 -28.56 31.07
C GLU A 521 8.96 -28.91 29.61
N GLU A 522 9.80 -28.54 28.65
CA GLU A 522 9.53 -28.71 27.22
C GLU A 522 9.15 -30.16 26.82
N PRO A 523 9.82 -31.22 27.32
CA PRO A 523 9.45 -32.60 26.98
C PRO A 523 8.06 -33.01 27.48
N GLU A 524 7.67 -32.54 28.67
CA GLU A 524 6.32 -32.78 29.20
C GLU A 524 5.29 -32.04 28.35
N PHE A 525 5.56 -30.78 28.00
CA PHE A 525 4.69 -29.99 27.13
C PHE A 525 4.48 -30.65 25.75
N LEU A 526 5.54 -31.16 25.11
CA LEU A 526 5.41 -31.88 23.83
C LEU A 526 4.55 -33.14 23.96
N THR A 527 4.64 -33.85 25.09
CA THR A 527 3.79 -35.01 25.37
C THR A 527 2.32 -34.60 25.50
N MET A 528 2.06 -33.47 26.17
CA MET A 528 0.70 -32.90 26.25
C MET A 528 0.16 -32.55 24.87
N ILE A 529 0.98 -31.94 24.01
CA ILE A 529 0.59 -31.58 22.63
C ILE A 529 0.27 -32.82 21.79
N ARG A 530 1.08 -33.88 21.86
CA ARG A 530 0.82 -35.12 21.11
C ARG A 530 -0.49 -35.79 21.51
N SER A 531 -0.82 -35.79 22.80
CA SER A 531 -2.09 -36.32 23.32
C SER A 531 -3.34 -35.62 22.79
N ILE A 532 -3.19 -34.52 22.05
CA ILE A 532 -4.31 -33.84 21.39
C ILE A 532 -4.82 -34.66 20.21
N TYR A 533 -3.93 -35.28 19.42
CA TYR A 533 -4.24 -35.94 18.15
C TYR A 533 -3.85 -37.43 18.07
N GLU A 534 -3.06 -37.92 19.03
CA GLU A 534 -2.88 -39.36 19.29
C GLU A 534 -4.07 -39.93 20.08
#